data_AF-A0A4S8R5A9-F1
#
_entry.id   AF-A0A4S8R5A9-F1
#
_cell.length_a   1.000
_cell.length_b   1.000
_cell.length_c   1.000
_cell.angle_alpha   90.00
_cell.angle_beta   90.00
_cell.angle_gamma   90.00
#
_symmetry.space_group_name_H-M   'P 1'
#
loop_
_entity.id
_entity.type
_entity.pdbx_description
1 polymer ?
#
loop_
_entity_poly.entity_id
_entity_poly.type
_entity_poly.pdbx_seq_one_letter_code
_entity_poly.pdbx_strand_id
1 'polypeptide(L)'
;METGKSTWYNPLAIDNSQTQQVSLGIFPQQYNRNHATPYGNISASQIVFLSTSSNFTAQLSKEDEAAVGADEVEVRREDQDKINRFSRLHQREIGLEDELKSKHKEKEDLDDVSGELELADEDDMIPYKIGDSFISLPLPEVQELLTKSTENIEEEVTMVEEKLSIIREEMTQLKVELYARFGRSINLET
;
A
#
# COMPACT_ATOMS: atom_id res chain seq x y z
N MET A 1 -42.89 12.16 -33.66
CA MET A 1 -41.90 11.98 -34.74
C MET A 1 -40.76 12.95 -34.49
N GLU A 2 -39.52 12.49 -34.58
CA GLU A 2 -38.27 13.28 -34.43
C GLU A 2 -38.09 14.21 -35.67
N THR A 3 -37.19 15.20 -35.80
CA THR A 3 -35.78 15.46 -35.39
C THR A 3 -35.54 17.00 -35.34
N GLY A 4 -34.38 17.61 -35.01
CA GLY A 4 -33.12 17.13 -34.41
C GLY A 4 -31.90 18.08 -34.62
N LYS A 5 -31.20 18.44 -33.53
CA LYS A 5 -29.80 18.97 -33.41
C LYS A 5 -29.33 20.25 -34.14
N SER A 6 -28.86 21.22 -33.35
CA SER A 6 -27.51 21.85 -33.44
C SER A 6 -27.29 22.80 -32.24
N THR A 7 -26.63 22.38 -31.15
CA THR A 7 -25.17 22.48 -30.87
C THR A 7 -24.59 23.91 -30.83
N TRP A 8 -24.33 24.39 -29.62
CA TRP A 8 -23.02 24.95 -29.25
C TRP A 8 -22.57 24.38 -27.88
N TYR A 9 -21.26 24.47 -27.65
CA TYR A 9 -20.45 23.70 -26.69
C TYR A 9 -20.64 24.09 -25.21
N ASN A 10 -20.67 23.12 -24.29
CA ASN A 10 -19.66 23.00 -23.21
C ASN A 10 -19.85 21.65 -22.45
N PRO A 11 -18.92 20.67 -22.54
CA PRO A 11 -19.04 19.39 -21.83
C PRO A 11 -18.49 19.46 -20.39
N LEU A 12 -18.86 18.46 -19.56
CA LEU A 12 -18.44 18.25 -18.17
C LEU A 12 -19.08 19.16 -17.10
N ALA A 13 -20.41 19.09 -16.99
CA ALA A 13 -21.11 19.34 -15.73
C ALA A 13 -21.57 18.00 -15.12
N ILE A 14 -20.61 17.27 -14.52
CA ILE A 14 -20.93 16.24 -13.52
C ILE A 14 -20.50 16.81 -12.17
N ASP A 15 -21.45 16.82 -11.23
CA ASP A 15 -21.24 17.20 -9.84
C ASP A 15 -20.20 16.26 -9.22
N ASN A 16 -18.97 16.75 -9.07
CA ASN A 16 -17.89 16.03 -8.41
C ASN A 16 -17.75 16.51 -6.95
N SER A 17 -18.81 16.28 -6.17
CA SER A 17 -18.79 16.48 -4.73
C SER A 17 -17.90 15.42 -4.06
N GLN A 18 -16.65 15.82 -3.81
CA GLN A 18 -15.63 15.13 -3.01
C GLN A 18 -14.79 14.04 -3.70
N THR A 19 -14.04 14.41 -4.74
CA THR A 19 -12.62 14.01 -4.78
C THR A 19 -11.76 15.13 -4.19
N GLN A 20 -11.40 15.04 -2.90
CA GLN A 20 -10.32 15.89 -2.39
C GLN A 20 -9.00 15.38 -2.94
N GLN A 21 -8.39 16.19 -3.81
CA GLN A 21 -7.02 15.98 -4.25
C GLN A 21 -6.09 16.09 -3.04
N VAL A 22 -5.56 14.95 -2.59
CA VAL A 22 -4.51 14.95 -1.56
C VAL A 22 -3.24 15.45 -2.21
N SER A 23 -2.97 16.75 -2.06
CA SER A 23 -1.78 17.40 -2.61
C SER A 23 -0.53 16.74 -2.04
N LEU A 24 0.19 15.98 -2.88
CA LEU A 24 1.51 15.42 -2.58
C LEU A 24 2.54 16.54 -2.46
N GLY A 25 2.60 17.15 -1.28
CA GLY A 25 3.55 18.20 -0.92
C GLY A 25 4.97 17.66 -0.72
N ILE A 26 5.62 17.20 -1.80
CA ILE A 26 7.07 16.94 -1.79
C ILE A 26 7.81 18.27 -1.86
N PHE A 27 8.39 18.71 -0.74
CA PHE A 27 9.38 19.79 -0.71
C PHE A 27 10.80 19.22 -0.83
N PRO A 28 11.59 19.58 -1.85
CA PRO A 28 12.94 19.08 -2.01
C PRO A 28 13.99 19.91 -1.25
N GLN A 29 14.92 19.21 -0.60
CA GLN A 29 16.25 19.66 -0.16
C GLN A 29 16.35 20.88 0.78
N GLN A 30 16.94 20.67 1.97
CA GLN A 30 18.39 20.85 2.13
C GLN A 30 18.93 19.95 3.25
N TYR A 31 19.90 19.09 2.92
CA TYR A 31 20.62 18.27 3.91
C TYR A 31 21.65 19.13 4.67
N ASN A 32 21.19 19.88 5.67
CA ASN A 32 22.09 20.63 6.54
C ASN A 32 22.74 19.67 7.56
N ARG A 33 24.02 19.36 7.38
CA ARG A 33 24.81 18.70 8.43
C ARG A 33 24.77 19.60 9.67
N ASN A 34 24.49 19.01 10.83
CA ASN A 34 24.41 19.66 12.15
C ASN A 34 23.07 20.36 12.45
N HIS A 35 21.95 19.61 12.53
CA HIS A 35 20.97 19.76 13.63
C HIS A 35 20.05 18.53 13.70
N ALA A 36 19.15 18.50 14.69
CA ALA A 36 18.33 17.35 15.09
C ALA A 36 17.43 16.76 14.00
N THR A 37 16.97 15.52 14.23
CA THR A 37 15.96 14.82 13.43
C THR A 37 14.68 15.66 13.27
N PRO A 38 13.97 15.59 12.12
CA PRO A 38 12.86 16.48 11.81
C PRO A 38 11.61 16.27 12.69
N TYR A 39 11.56 15.18 13.45
CA TYR A 39 10.57 14.94 14.49
C TYR A 39 11.16 15.44 15.83
N GLY A 40 10.80 16.66 16.21
CA GLY A 40 11.11 17.19 17.54
C GLY A 40 10.27 16.48 18.60
N ASN A 41 10.90 16.24 19.76
CA ASN A 41 10.37 15.62 20.99
C ASN A 41 8.86 15.28 20.96
N ILE A 42 8.52 14.11 20.44
CA ILE A 42 7.18 13.54 20.50
C ILE A 42 6.99 13.04 21.94
N SER A 43 6.14 13.71 22.72
CA SER A 43 5.71 13.19 24.02
C SER A 43 4.87 11.92 23.81
N ALA A 44 4.77 11.04 24.81
CA ALA A 44 3.98 9.80 24.69
C ALA A 44 2.53 10.07 24.21
N SER A 45 1.95 11.20 24.60
CA SER A 45 0.63 11.70 24.16
C SER A 45 0.50 12.06 22.67
N GLN A 46 1.59 12.07 21.90
CA GLN A 46 1.62 12.29 20.45
C GLN A 46 1.91 11.00 19.66
N ILE A 47 2.04 9.84 20.31
CA ILE A 47 2.17 8.52 19.65
C ILE A 47 0.76 8.03 19.26
N VAL A 48 0.11 8.79 18.39
CA VAL A 48 -1.12 8.41 17.68
C VAL A 48 -0.85 8.60 16.20
N PHE A 49 -0.45 7.52 15.52
CA PHE A 49 -0.20 7.56 14.08
C PHE A 49 -0.92 6.44 13.34
N LEU A 50 -1.91 6.85 12.55
CA LEU A 50 -2.56 6.09 11.47
C LEU A 50 -3.09 4.69 11.82
N SER A 51 -4.14 4.64 12.64
CA SER A 51 -5.26 3.74 12.34
C SER A 51 -6.53 4.56 12.10
N THR A 52 -7.00 4.48 10.85
CA THR A 52 -8.32 4.76 10.27
C THR A 52 -9.28 5.83 10.85
N SER A 53 -9.96 6.53 9.93
CA SER A 53 -11.04 7.47 10.22
C SER A 53 -12.25 6.82 10.89
N SER A 54 -12.47 7.08 12.20
CA SER A 54 -13.82 7.13 12.82
C SER A 54 -13.81 7.74 14.23
N ASN A 55 -14.19 9.03 14.33
CA ASN A 55 -14.89 9.66 15.46
C ASN A 55 -14.66 9.14 16.90
N PHE A 56 -13.41 9.07 17.38
CA PHE A 56 -13.11 8.87 18.81
C PHE A 56 -12.42 10.09 19.46
N THR A 57 -12.82 11.31 19.04
CA THR A 57 -12.49 12.57 19.72
C THR A 57 -13.70 13.10 20.51
N ALA A 58 -14.31 12.25 21.33
CA ALA A 58 -15.42 12.60 22.20
C ALA A 58 -15.28 11.98 23.60
N GLN A 59 -14.95 12.84 24.58
CA GLN A 59 -15.09 12.62 26.02
C GLN A 59 -14.26 11.50 26.68
N LEU A 60 -13.00 11.82 27.02
CA LEU A 60 -12.43 11.35 28.28
C LEU A 60 -12.94 12.26 29.40
N SER A 61 -13.36 11.68 30.53
CA SER A 61 -13.92 12.43 31.66
C SER A 61 -12.81 12.97 32.57
N LYS A 62 -13.11 14.04 33.31
CA LYS A 62 -12.17 14.70 34.25
C LYS A 62 -11.71 13.82 35.44
N GLU A 63 -12.22 12.60 35.54
CA GLU A 63 -11.84 11.65 36.59
C GLU A 63 -10.59 10.84 36.18
N ASP A 64 -10.33 10.69 34.88
CA ASP A 64 -9.11 10.01 34.37
C ASP A 64 -7.85 10.87 34.52
N GLU A 65 -7.96 12.21 34.45
CA GLU A 65 -6.82 13.15 34.63
C GLU A 65 -6.10 12.97 35.97
N ALA A 66 -6.81 12.55 37.03
CA ALA A 66 -6.26 12.39 38.37
C ALA A 66 -5.35 11.14 38.52
N ALA A 67 -5.40 10.20 37.57
CA ALA A 67 -4.60 8.97 37.60
C ALA A 67 -3.32 9.04 36.72
N VAL A 68 -3.17 10.08 35.88
CA VAL A 68 -2.06 10.21 34.91
C VAL A 68 -0.71 10.54 35.58
N GLY A 69 -0.71 10.95 36.86
CA GLY A 69 0.48 11.38 37.59
C GLY A 69 1.50 10.29 37.97
N ALA A 70 1.44 9.08 37.40
CA ALA A 70 2.23 7.93 37.85
C ALA A 70 2.66 6.94 36.75
N ASP A 71 2.88 7.39 35.50
CA ASP A 71 3.94 6.89 34.59
C ASP A 71 3.89 7.64 33.23
N GLU A 72 4.38 8.89 33.19
CA GLU A 72 4.88 9.44 31.92
C GLU A 72 6.20 8.74 31.57
N VAL A 73 6.10 7.60 30.90
CA VAL A 73 7.28 6.82 30.46
C VAL A 73 8.09 7.68 29.49
N GLU A 74 9.27 8.13 29.94
CA GLU A 74 10.19 8.91 29.12
C GLU A 74 10.60 8.13 27.87
N VAL A 75 10.22 8.69 26.70
CA VAL A 75 10.58 8.17 25.37
C VAL A 75 12.07 8.39 25.14
N ARG A 76 12.85 7.32 25.13
CA ARG A 76 14.29 7.41 24.84
C ARG A 76 14.54 7.50 23.34
N ARG A 77 15.74 7.94 22.97
CA ARG A 77 16.19 7.93 21.57
C ARG A 77 16.07 6.54 20.92
N GLU A 78 16.48 5.50 21.64
CA GLU A 78 16.39 4.10 21.19
C GLU A 78 14.94 3.66 20.94
N ASP A 79 14.01 4.13 21.77
CA ASP A 79 12.58 3.85 21.62
C ASP A 79 12.02 4.57 20.38
N GLN A 80 12.39 5.84 20.17
CA GLN A 80 12.02 6.59 18.96
C GLN A 80 12.59 5.97 17.68
N ASP A 81 13.82 5.44 17.72
CA ASP A 81 14.43 4.74 16.58
C ASP A 81 13.66 3.44 16.25
N LYS A 82 13.15 2.72 17.26
CA LYS A 82 12.25 1.55 17.07
C LYS A 82 10.89 1.95 16.49
N ILE A 83 10.27 3.02 17.00
CA ILE A 83 9.01 3.56 16.45
C ILE A 83 9.20 3.95 14.98
N ASN A 84 10.26 4.71 14.66
CA ASN A 84 10.58 5.10 13.29
C ASN A 84 10.83 3.89 12.37
N ARG A 85 11.43 2.81 12.88
CA ARG A 85 11.64 1.56 12.16
C ARG A 85 10.31 0.85 11.90
N PHE A 86 9.46 0.71 12.91
CA PHE A 86 8.13 0.13 12.81
C PHE A 86 7.27 0.82 11.73
N SER A 87 7.20 2.16 11.75
CA SER A 87 6.44 2.92 10.73
C SER A 87 6.93 2.71 9.30
N ARG A 88 8.25 2.54 9.10
CA ARG A 88 8.84 2.25 7.77
C ARG A 88 8.57 0.82 7.31
N LEU A 89 8.61 -0.14 8.23
CA LEU A 89 8.27 -1.54 7.93
C LEU A 89 6.82 -1.68 7.52
N HIS A 90 5.89 -1.05 8.24
CA HIS A 90 4.46 -1.12 7.91
C HIS A 90 4.13 -0.42 6.58
N GLN A 91 4.75 0.73 6.26
CA GLN A 91 4.62 1.34 4.92
C GLN A 91 5.14 0.41 3.82
N ARG A 92 6.19 -0.38 4.10
CA ARG A 92 6.73 -1.36 3.15
C ARG A 92 5.86 -2.62 3.05
N GLU A 93 5.24 -3.06 4.15
CA GLU A 93 4.25 -4.12 4.16
C GLU A 93 3.07 -3.77 3.25
N ILE A 94 2.43 -2.62 3.45
CA ILE A 94 1.30 -2.16 2.61
C ILE A 94 1.70 -2.16 1.12
N GLY A 95 2.87 -1.61 0.80
CA GLY A 95 3.36 -1.60 -0.59
C GLY A 95 3.58 -2.99 -1.19
N LEU A 96 4.09 -3.94 -0.40
CA LEU A 96 4.29 -5.33 -0.83
C LEU A 96 2.97 -6.12 -0.89
N GLU A 97 2.00 -5.82 -0.02
CA GLU A 97 0.66 -6.40 -0.12
C GLU A 97 -0.08 -5.93 -1.37
N ASP A 98 0.08 -4.67 -1.77
CA ASP A 98 -0.50 -4.14 -3.00
C ASP A 98 0.25 -4.67 -4.25
N GLU A 99 1.57 -4.85 -4.18
CA GLU A 99 2.36 -5.57 -5.19
C GLU A 99 1.87 -7.02 -5.36
N LEU A 100 1.67 -7.74 -4.25
CA LEU A 100 1.16 -9.12 -4.24
C LEU A 100 -0.25 -9.23 -4.83
N LYS A 101 -1.17 -8.32 -4.46
CA LYS A 101 -2.52 -8.24 -5.07
C LYS A 101 -2.44 -8.00 -6.58
N SER A 102 -1.55 -7.11 -7.02
CA SER A 102 -1.35 -6.84 -8.45
C SER A 102 -0.82 -8.07 -9.19
N LYS A 103 0.08 -8.84 -8.58
CA LYS A 103 0.65 -10.07 -9.17
C LYS A 103 -0.35 -11.22 -9.25
N HIS A 104 -1.17 -11.41 -8.21
CA HIS A 104 -2.28 -12.36 -8.27
C HIS A 104 -3.28 -12.02 -9.37
N LYS A 105 -3.60 -10.74 -9.55
CA LYS A 105 -4.46 -10.32 -10.65
C LYS A 105 -3.79 -10.55 -12.01
N GLU A 106 -2.51 -10.22 -12.16
CA GLU A 106 -1.77 -10.45 -13.41
C GLU A 106 -1.76 -11.95 -13.77
N LYS A 107 -1.68 -12.85 -12.78
CA LYS A 107 -1.86 -14.28 -12.98
C LYS A 107 -3.29 -14.65 -13.38
N GLU A 108 -4.32 -14.14 -12.69
CA GLU A 108 -5.74 -14.36 -13.03
C GLU A 108 -6.03 -13.95 -14.48
N ASP A 109 -5.57 -12.75 -14.89
CA ASP A 109 -5.69 -12.24 -16.27
C ASP A 109 -4.99 -13.17 -17.30
N LEU A 110 -3.90 -13.87 -16.95
CA LEU A 110 -3.21 -14.83 -17.82
C LEU A 110 -3.87 -16.22 -17.84
N ASP A 111 -4.36 -16.70 -16.70
CA ASP A 111 -5.07 -17.97 -16.58
C ASP A 111 -6.41 -17.90 -17.36
N ASP A 112 -7.12 -16.76 -17.30
CA ASP A 112 -8.33 -16.49 -18.11
C ASP A 112 -8.01 -16.51 -19.62
N VAL A 113 -6.97 -15.79 -20.07
CA VAL A 113 -6.54 -15.79 -21.49
C VAL A 113 -6.11 -17.18 -21.95
N SER A 114 -5.45 -17.95 -21.09
CA SER A 114 -5.06 -19.34 -21.39
C SER A 114 -6.30 -20.23 -21.56
N GLY A 115 -7.32 -20.05 -20.71
CA GLY A 115 -8.61 -20.72 -20.81
C GLY A 115 -9.40 -20.38 -22.07
N GLU A 116 -9.40 -19.11 -22.51
CA GLU A 116 -10.02 -18.70 -23.78
C GLU A 116 -9.38 -19.37 -25.01
N LEU A 117 -8.09 -19.71 -24.92
CA LEU A 117 -7.31 -20.32 -26.00
C LEU A 117 -7.37 -21.86 -26.02
N GLU A 118 -7.98 -22.54 -25.04
CA GLU A 118 -8.07 -24.02 -24.99
C GLU A 118 -8.81 -24.65 -26.18
N LEU A 119 -9.68 -23.88 -26.85
CA LEU A 119 -10.51 -24.35 -27.97
C LEU A 119 -10.08 -23.80 -29.34
N ALA A 120 -8.95 -23.08 -29.41
CA ALA A 120 -8.39 -22.59 -30.67
C ALA A 120 -7.66 -23.72 -31.43
N ASP A 121 -7.60 -23.63 -32.76
CA ASP A 121 -6.88 -24.62 -33.57
C ASP A 121 -5.36 -24.34 -33.50
N GLU A 122 -4.51 -25.39 -33.52
CA GLU A 122 -3.04 -25.24 -33.41
C GLU A 122 -2.41 -24.38 -34.53
N ASP A 123 -3.09 -24.28 -35.68
CA ASP A 123 -2.70 -23.47 -36.83
C ASP A 123 -3.17 -21.98 -36.74
N ASP A 124 -3.92 -21.60 -35.69
CA ASP A 124 -4.43 -20.24 -35.54
C ASP A 124 -3.33 -19.21 -35.22
N MET A 125 -3.47 -18.03 -35.83
CA MET A 125 -2.56 -16.89 -35.66
C MET A 125 -3.11 -15.89 -34.64
N ILE A 126 -2.62 -15.97 -33.42
CA ILE A 126 -3.07 -15.18 -32.27
C ILE A 126 -2.34 -13.82 -32.20
N PRO A 127 -3.06 -12.68 -32.07
CA PRO A 127 -2.45 -11.35 -31.96
C PRO A 127 -1.88 -11.11 -30.55
N TYR A 128 -0.57 -11.29 -30.38
CA TYR A 128 0.16 -11.06 -29.14
C TYR A 128 0.66 -9.61 -29.03
N LYS A 129 0.53 -8.98 -27.85
CA LYS A 129 0.88 -7.57 -27.62
C LYS A 129 2.28 -7.40 -27.05
N ILE A 130 3.11 -6.55 -27.68
CA ILE A 130 4.42 -6.14 -27.18
C ILE A 130 4.49 -4.61 -27.17
N GLY A 131 4.54 -4.02 -25.97
CA GLY A 131 4.46 -2.57 -25.80
C GLY A 131 3.16 -2.01 -26.38
N ASP A 132 3.27 -1.11 -27.35
CA ASP A 132 2.12 -0.51 -28.06
C ASP A 132 1.81 -1.17 -29.41
N SER A 133 2.45 -2.30 -29.74
CA SER A 133 2.28 -3.01 -31.00
C SER A 133 1.74 -4.43 -30.81
N PHE A 134 1.12 -4.97 -31.86
CA PHE A 134 0.68 -6.37 -31.91
C PHE A 134 1.46 -7.11 -32.99
N ILE A 135 1.83 -8.35 -32.70
CA ILE A 135 2.40 -9.31 -33.64
C ILE A 135 1.53 -10.56 -33.67
N SER A 136 1.29 -11.13 -34.85
CA SER A 136 0.58 -12.40 -34.96
C SER A 136 1.57 -13.54 -34.76
N LEU A 137 1.34 -14.39 -33.77
CA LEU A 137 2.13 -15.58 -33.46
C LEU A 137 1.26 -16.84 -33.58
N PRO A 138 1.82 -18.00 -33.94
CA PRO A 138 1.08 -19.27 -33.88
C PRO A 138 0.64 -19.60 -32.45
N LEU A 139 -0.51 -20.26 -32.29
CA LEU A 139 -1.05 -20.64 -30.97
C LEU A 139 -0.02 -21.33 -30.04
N PRO A 140 0.81 -22.31 -30.50
CA PRO A 140 1.79 -22.95 -29.63
C PRO A 140 2.86 -22.00 -29.08
N GLU A 141 3.26 -20.98 -29.85
CA GLU A 141 4.25 -19.99 -29.41
C GLU A 141 3.63 -19.04 -28.36
N VAL A 142 2.36 -18.68 -28.52
CA VAL A 142 1.63 -17.90 -27.50
C VAL A 142 1.45 -18.71 -26.22
N GLN A 143 1.12 -20.00 -26.31
CA GLN A 143 1.00 -20.88 -25.13
C GLN A 143 2.33 -20.99 -24.37
N GLU A 144 3.47 -21.15 -25.06
CA GLU A 144 4.80 -21.14 -24.43
C GLU A 144 5.08 -19.80 -23.72
N LEU A 145 4.76 -18.67 -24.36
CA LEU A 145 4.93 -17.34 -23.76
C LEU A 145 4.02 -17.11 -22.54
N LEU A 146 2.76 -17.57 -22.58
CA LEU A 146 1.84 -17.50 -21.45
C LEU A 146 2.31 -18.35 -20.28
N THR A 147 2.66 -19.63 -20.51
CA THR A 147 3.21 -20.53 -19.48
C THR A 147 4.41 -19.90 -18.79
N LYS A 148 5.38 -19.41 -19.57
CA LYS A 148 6.57 -18.75 -19.04
C LYS A 148 6.25 -17.47 -18.26
N SER A 149 5.24 -16.71 -18.70
CA SER A 149 4.80 -15.50 -17.97
C SER A 149 4.21 -15.87 -16.61
N THR A 150 3.38 -16.92 -16.55
CA THR A 150 2.81 -17.45 -15.31
C THR A 150 3.90 -17.97 -14.37
N GLU A 151 4.88 -18.73 -14.88
CA GLU A 151 6.05 -19.20 -14.09
C GLU A 151 6.82 -18.03 -13.45
N ASN A 152 7.14 -16.98 -14.22
CA ASN A 152 7.83 -15.79 -13.69
C ASN A 152 7.00 -15.09 -12.59
N ILE A 153 5.68 -15.00 -12.75
CA ILE A 153 4.80 -14.37 -11.75
C ILE A 153 4.73 -15.23 -10.48
N GLU A 154 4.74 -16.56 -10.57
CA GLU A 154 4.79 -17.44 -9.40
C GLU A 154 6.12 -17.31 -8.63
N GLU A 155 7.25 -17.16 -9.33
CA GLU A 155 8.54 -16.83 -8.71
C GLU A 155 8.50 -15.45 -8.02
N GLU A 156 7.94 -14.43 -8.68
CA GLU A 156 7.80 -13.08 -8.12
C GLU A 156 6.88 -13.05 -6.89
N VAL A 157 5.73 -13.72 -6.95
CA VAL A 157 4.80 -13.91 -5.81
C VAL A 157 5.54 -14.52 -4.62
N THR A 158 6.25 -15.63 -4.84
CA THR A 158 7.02 -16.32 -3.79
C THR A 158 8.04 -15.37 -3.15
N MET A 159 8.81 -14.62 -3.96
CA MET A 159 9.75 -13.62 -3.46
C MET A 159 9.11 -12.46 -2.71
N VAL A 160 7.87 -12.06 -3.04
CA VAL A 160 7.14 -11.00 -2.33
C VAL A 160 6.59 -11.52 -0.99
N GLU A 161 6.07 -12.74 -0.96
CA GLU A 161 5.62 -13.42 0.27
C GLU A 161 6.75 -13.62 1.27
N GLU A 162 7.95 -14.04 0.82
CA GLU A 162 9.14 -14.14 1.68
C GLU A 162 9.52 -12.78 2.30
N LYS A 163 9.52 -11.70 1.51
CA LYS A 163 9.78 -10.34 2.00
C LYS A 163 8.73 -9.89 3.03
N LEU A 164 7.45 -10.18 2.78
CA LEU A 164 6.35 -9.88 3.70
C LEU A 164 6.49 -10.65 5.01
N SER A 165 6.84 -11.93 4.95
CA SER A 165 7.07 -12.78 6.13
C SER A 165 8.16 -12.19 7.05
N ILE A 166 9.32 -11.84 6.47
CA ILE A 166 10.44 -11.22 7.20
C ILE A 166 10.02 -9.88 7.85
N ILE A 167 9.28 -9.04 7.11
CA ILE A 167 8.81 -7.75 7.63
C ILE A 167 7.81 -7.93 8.77
N ARG A 168 6.87 -8.86 8.65
CA ARG A 168 5.88 -9.17 9.69
C ARG A 168 6.53 -9.75 10.95
N GLU A 169 7.56 -10.58 10.81
CA GLU A 169 8.35 -11.06 11.95
C GLU A 169 9.05 -9.89 12.66
N GLU A 170 9.78 -9.05 11.91
CA GLU A 170 10.50 -7.89 12.45
C GLU A 170 9.55 -6.89 13.15
N MET A 171 8.39 -6.62 12.54
CA MET A 171 7.34 -5.79 13.14
C MET A 171 6.77 -6.42 14.41
N THR A 172 6.57 -7.74 14.45
CA THR A 172 6.06 -8.44 15.65
C THR A 172 7.04 -8.32 16.80
N GLN A 173 8.35 -8.50 16.53
CA GLN A 173 9.41 -8.29 17.52
C GLN A 173 9.40 -6.84 18.05
N LEU A 174 9.29 -5.84 17.16
CA LEU A 174 9.19 -4.43 17.55
C LEU A 174 7.92 -4.11 18.34
N LYS A 175 6.75 -4.67 17.99
CA LYS A 175 5.51 -4.52 18.78
C LYS A 175 5.71 -5.04 20.21
N VAL A 176 6.31 -6.23 20.38
CA VAL A 176 6.58 -6.80 21.72
C VAL A 176 7.53 -5.90 22.52
N GLU A 177 8.64 -5.43 21.93
CA GLU A 177 9.59 -4.55 22.63
C GLU A 177 8.96 -3.21 23.04
N LEU A 178 8.18 -2.59 22.14
CA LEU A 178 7.54 -1.30 22.39
C LEU A 178 6.40 -1.42 23.42
N TYR A 179 5.55 -2.44 23.33
CA TYR A 179 4.51 -2.68 24.33
C TYR A 179 5.09 -3.08 25.70
N ALA A 180 6.22 -3.82 25.75
CA ALA A 180 6.91 -4.08 27.01
C ALA A 180 7.52 -2.82 27.64
N ARG A 181 7.85 -1.80 26.83
CA ARG A 181 8.44 -0.53 27.29
C ARG A 181 7.39 0.49 27.72
N PHE A 182 6.32 0.65 26.95
CA PHE A 182 5.32 1.72 27.11
C PHE A 182 3.94 1.22 27.60
N GLY A 183 3.70 -0.09 27.59
CA GLY A 183 2.43 -0.66 28.02
C GLY A 183 1.23 -0.06 27.27
N ARG A 184 0.28 0.47 28.03
CA ARG A 184 -0.97 1.07 27.50
C ARG A 184 -0.82 2.50 26.98
N SER A 185 0.36 3.11 27.07
CA SER A 185 0.59 4.50 26.62
C SER A 185 0.90 4.63 25.11
N ILE A 186 0.96 3.51 24.38
CA ILE A 186 1.06 3.49 22.91
C ILE A 186 -0.04 2.63 22.30
N ASN A 187 -0.33 2.90 21.02
CA ASN A 187 -1.13 2.02 20.17
C ASN A 187 -0.31 1.68 18.92
N LEU A 188 -0.11 0.38 18.65
CA LEU A 188 0.57 -0.14 17.47
C LEU A 188 -0.33 -1.10 16.66
N GLU A 189 -1.65 -1.03 16.86
CA GLU A 189 -2.59 -1.80 16.06
C GLU A 189 -2.73 -1.21 14.65
N THR A 190 -2.77 -2.12 13.68
CA THR A 190 -2.64 -1.92 12.23
C THR A 190 -3.64 -2.84 11.55
#